data_AF-A0A5N6XSC7-F1
#
_entry.id   AF-A0A5N6XSC7-F1
#
_cell.length_a   1.000
_cell.length_b   1.000
_cell.length_c   1.000
_cell.angle_alpha   90.00
_cell.angle_beta   90.00
_cell.angle_gamma   90.00
#
_symmetry.space_group_name_H-M   'P 1'
#
loop_
_entity.id
_entity.type
_entity.pdbx_description
1 polymer ?
#
loop_
_entity_poly.entity_id
_entity_poly.type
_entity_poly.pdbx_seq_one_letter_code
_entity_poly.pdbx_strand_id
1 'polypeptide(L)'
;MATNTASCLISGNGTEISKVFVVQPRDKHIAILESDDPTVGTVTPTDITIDGDPIVAEFSNNIVAVAFQGDANNWEMSLMGMFNFHKHEIEKNIEWNPTGFQFIEAWSFPNVNEVTSWNFRHGCLENSQLKEWLQQTGKFSTPSYPLSEQPNGGIRLLICNYTLFERVSLGMSSEDYKLVEAGLALHPATLSTLEVNGGMFSRYSWYTGQQGYRTSIILKAPQKYEIANYMLSLTHDTASQWTTALLAGEDIIDLFPLMEDYRSELPFRAQAPGRTIRTSLAQSPHMWNNPLTLPCILVTDHLKRLQQYCTGSLTQQVMVIEEHLGVTTVGRRNQVPRFRGPTNRRLQSKDADFLNLGISISRSQTHFLTVSINSKLTSILFTKLSPKWNHEASQFLLSIVNESPGEWRGQSLHYNQIRELIEHNVCLAKSIEDHVLCLQARMELQLDVLYSFVAQSDNRLNAHLAASTGRDSTSMKILAFITTIFLPGTFIATLFSMDMFDWKSAPSDGSSAVSSQFWIYWATAAPLTAVTLGGWALWWNFEKHRYDIHITEAVHRADRPYKSWWRKR
;
A
#
# COMPACT_ATOMS: atom_id res chain seq x y z
N MET A 1 5.59 -32.85 -34.49
CA MET A 1 7.02 -33.18 -34.26
C MET A 1 7.83 -32.08 -34.93
N ALA A 2 8.64 -31.25 -34.29
CA ALA A 2 9.11 -31.22 -32.91
C ALA A 2 9.19 -29.75 -32.42
N THR A 3 9.02 -29.63 -31.12
CA THR A 3 9.17 -28.50 -30.20
C THR A 3 10.57 -27.91 -30.20
N ASN A 4 10.68 -26.60 -29.97
CA ASN A 4 11.78 -26.01 -29.20
C ASN A 4 11.24 -24.88 -28.32
N THR A 5 10.96 -25.24 -27.08
CA THR A 5 10.84 -24.38 -25.91
C THR A 5 12.24 -23.98 -25.44
N ALA A 6 12.47 -22.68 -25.22
CA ALA A 6 13.58 -22.19 -24.40
C ALA A 6 12.98 -21.31 -23.30
N SER A 7 12.97 -21.86 -22.08
CA SER A 7 12.75 -21.12 -20.84
C SER A 7 14.07 -20.50 -20.40
N CYS A 8 14.04 -19.26 -19.89
CA CYS A 8 15.13 -18.72 -19.10
C CYS A 8 14.57 -18.04 -17.84
N LEU A 9 14.92 -18.64 -16.69
CA LEU A 9 14.81 -18.10 -15.35
C LEU A 9 15.90 -17.04 -15.15
N ILE A 10 15.56 -15.88 -14.56
CA ILE A 10 16.53 -15.08 -13.81
C ILE A 10 15.91 -14.69 -12.47
N SER A 11 16.65 -15.04 -11.42
CA SER A 11 16.38 -14.76 -10.01
C SER A 11 17.19 -13.54 -9.57
N GLY A 12 16.63 -12.74 -8.66
CA GLY A 12 17.37 -12.19 -7.53
C GLY A 12 18.17 -10.89 -7.70
N ASN A 13 17.68 -9.89 -6.96
CA ASN A 13 18.39 -8.77 -6.32
C ASN A 13 18.93 -7.60 -7.15
N GLY A 14 18.45 -6.41 -6.78
CA GLY A 14 19.25 -5.19 -6.79
C GLY A 14 18.82 -4.15 -7.82
N THR A 15 18.11 -3.12 -7.34
CA THR A 15 18.19 -1.72 -7.80
C THR A 15 18.56 -1.47 -9.27
N GLU A 16 17.56 -1.18 -10.12
CA GLU A 16 17.81 -0.44 -11.36
C GLU A 16 16.78 0.67 -11.57
N ILE A 17 17.31 1.90 -11.63
CA ILE A 17 16.63 3.12 -12.02
C ILE A 17 16.67 3.15 -13.54
N SER A 18 15.55 2.85 -14.19
CA SER A 18 15.42 2.99 -15.65
C SER A 18 15.17 4.46 -16.01
N LYS A 19 16.23 5.26 -16.16
CA LYS A 19 16.16 6.54 -16.88
C LYS A 19 16.38 6.26 -18.37
N VAL A 20 15.30 6.31 -19.14
CA VAL A 20 15.39 6.33 -20.61
C VAL A 20 15.59 7.78 -21.05
N PHE A 21 16.80 8.13 -21.48
CA PHE A 21 17.07 9.41 -22.14
C PHE A 21 16.94 9.23 -23.65
N VAL A 22 15.97 9.93 -24.26
CA VAL A 22 15.90 10.09 -25.71
C VAL A 22 16.74 11.30 -26.07
N VAL A 23 17.98 11.09 -26.51
CA VAL A 23 18.83 12.14 -27.08
C VAL A 23 18.53 12.22 -28.57
N GLN A 24 18.00 13.35 -29.04
CA GLN A 24 17.95 13.65 -30.48
C GLN A 24 19.37 13.92 -31.00
N PRO A 25 19.82 13.31 -32.11
CA PRO A 25 21.10 13.66 -32.70
C PRO A 25 20.92 14.92 -33.55
N ARG A 26 21.34 16.07 -33.02
CA ARG A 26 21.83 17.16 -33.87
C ARG A 26 23.28 16.83 -34.23
N ASP A 27 23.53 16.82 -35.53
CA ASP A 27 24.83 16.83 -36.17
C ASP A 27 25.70 15.56 -36.06
N LYS A 28 25.59 14.73 -37.11
CA LYS A 28 26.65 14.02 -37.87
C LYS A 28 27.66 13.09 -37.14
N HIS A 29 27.58 11.79 -37.52
CA HIS A 29 28.57 10.67 -37.49
C HIS A 29 28.89 10.02 -36.11
N ILE A 30 28.73 8.70 -35.88
CA ILE A 30 29.64 7.56 -36.20
C ILE A 30 28.92 6.20 -35.93
N ALA A 31 29.25 5.13 -36.67
CA ALA A 31 28.80 3.72 -36.48
C ALA A 31 29.97 2.75 -36.16
N ILE A 32 29.70 1.64 -35.45
CA ILE A 32 30.63 0.58 -35.00
C ILE A 32 30.37 -0.73 -35.78
N LEU A 33 31.42 -1.45 -36.20
CA LEU A 33 31.37 -2.87 -36.61
C LEU A 33 32.44 -3.67 -35.83
N GLU A 34 32.05 -4.84 -35.35
CA GLU A 34 32.86 -5.82 -34.62
C GLU A 34 33.19 -6.99 -35.57
N SER A 35 34.45 -7.42 -35.68
CA SER A 35 34.83 -8.67 -36.36
C SER A 35 35.78 -9.48 -35.48
N ASP A 36 35.43 -10.75 -35.26
CA ASP A 36 36.29 -11.75 -34.63
C ASP A 36 37.12 -12.51 -35.69
N ASP A 37 38.36 -12.80 -35.29
CA ASP A 37 39.33 -13.80 -35.76
C ASP A 37 40.49 -13.41 -36.74
N PRO A 38 41.75 -13.80 -36.43
CA PRO A 38 42.94 -13.44 -37.21
C PRO A 38 43.44 -14.60 -38.10
N THR A 39 43.76 -14.36 -39.37
CA THR A 39 44.83 -15.06 -40.12
C THR A 39 44.98 -14.57 -41.58
N VAL A 40 46.20 -14.12 -41.89
CA VAL A 40 46.96 -14.23 -43.18
C VAL A 40 46.34 -13.70 -44.50
N GLY A 41 47.04 -12.73 -45.13
CA GLY A 41 47.17 -12.66 -46.60
C GLY A 41 47.11 -11.27 -47.23
N THR A 42 48.27 -10.68 -47.56
CA THR A 42 48.43 -9.49 -48.41
C THR A 42 48.21 -9.80 -49.90
N VAL A 43 47.35 -9.04 -50.60
CA VAL A 43 47.39 -8.81 -52.07
C VAL A 43 46.89 -7.39 -52.42
N THR A 44 47.55 -6.75 -53.39
CA THR A 44 47.43 -5.35 -53.86
C THR A 44 46.17 -5.01 -54.68
N PRO A 45 45.82 -3.71 -54.86
CA PRO A 45 44.50 -3.28 -55.35
C PRO A 45 44.45 -3.03 -56.87
N THR A 46 43.34 -3.42 -57.50
CA THR A 46 42.85 -2.84 -58.76
C THR A 46 41.33 -2.74 -58.73
N ASP A 47 40.86 -1.50 -58.74
CA ASP A 47 39.61 -0.95 -59.29
C ASP A 47 38.28 -1.69 -59.02
N ILE A 48 37.47 -1.13 -58.10
CA ILE A 48 36.06 -0.76 -58.28
C ILE A 48 35.68 0.23 -57.16
N THR A 49 35.19 1.40 -57.56
CA THR A 49 34.82 2.57 -56.76
C THR A 49 33.50 2.41 -56.00
N ILE A 50 33.51 2.48 -54.66
CA ILE A 50 32.43 3.00 -53.80
C ILE A 50 33.09 3.70 -52.60
N ASP A 51 32.77 4.97 -52.38
CA ASP A 51 33.37 5.91 -51.41
C ASP A 51 32.86 5.71 -49.97
N GLY A 52 33.78 5.65 -48.99
CA GLY A 52 33.59 6.12 -47.60
C GLY A 52 33.65 5.09 -46.45
N ASP A 53 34.81 4.99 -45.76
CA ASP A 53 35.10 4.19 -44.55
C ASP A 53 34.50 4.77 -43.22
N PRO A 54 34.38 3.98 -42.12
CA PRO A 54 33.97 4.45 -40.79
C PRO A 54 35.13 4.95 -39.91
N ILE A 55 34.85 5.86 -38.95
CA ILE A 55 35.79 6.42 -37.96
C ILE A 55 35.49 5.84 -36.57
N VAL A 56 36.48 5.26 -35.89
CA VAL A 56 36.39 4.80 -34.48
C VAL A 56 36.74 5.96 -33.54
N ALA A 57 35.95 6.16 -32.46
CA ALA A 57 36.32 7.01 -31.33
C ALA A 57 35.98 6.32 -30.00
N GLU A 58 36.95 6.31 -29.08
CA GLU A 58 36.95 5.61 -27.80
C GLU A 58 36.52 6.56 -26.66
N PHE A 59 35.52 6.20 -25.85
CA PHE A 59 35.21 6.86 -24.57
C PHE A 59 34.78 5.83 -23.51
N SER A 60 35.34 5.97 -22.31
CA SER A 60 35.21 5.08 -21.17
C SER A 60 33.82 5.10 -20.51
N ASN A 61 33.33 3.89 -20.15
CA ASN A 61 32.14 3.52 -19.37
C ASN A 61 30.86 3.13 -20.17
N ASN A 62 30.83 1.84 -20.53
CA ASN A 62 29.67 0.92 -20.62
C ASN A 62 28.29 1.47 -21.02
N ILE A 63 28.14 1.98 -22.26
CA ILE A 63 26.84 2.01 -22.96
C ILE A 63 27.08 1.66 -24.43
N VAL A 64 26.51 0.55 -24.92
CA VAL A 64 26.54 0.17 -26.35
C VAL A 64 25.20 0.57 -26.97
N ALA A 65 25.22 1.49 -27.93
CA ALA A 65 24.07 1.84 -28.75
C ALA A 65 24.27 1.27 -30.17
N VAL A 66 23.40 0.35 -30.60
CA VAL A 66 23.40 -0.19 -31.96
C VAL A 66 22.35 0.56 -32.77
N ALA A 67 22.79 1.34 -33.76
CA ALA A 67 21.90 2.03 -34.70
C ALA A 67 21.76 1.19 -35.98
N PHE A 68 20.56 0.64 -36.22
CA PHE A 68 20.22 0.06 -37.52
C PHE A 68 19.65 1.14 -38.43
N GLN A 69 20.27 1.33 -39.59
CA GLN A 69 19.76 2.23 -40.63
C GLN A 69 18.65 1.50 -41.41
N GLY A 70 17.43 1.56 -40.87
CA GLY A 70 16.21 1.13 -41.53
C GLY A 70 15.25 2.31 -41.66
N ASP A 71 14.56 2.41 -42.81
CA ASP A 71 13.63 3.50 -43.19
C ASP A 71 12.66 3.89 -42.07
N ALA A 72 12.96 4.91 -41.25
CA ALA A 72 12.20 5.34 -40.06
C ALA A 72 10.65 5.25 -40.16
N ASN A 73 10.08 5.49 -41.34
CA ASN A 73 8.65 5.37 -41.64
C ASN A 73 8.05 3.97 -41.38
N ASN A 74 8.79 2.88 -41.59
CA ASN A 74 8.27 1.51 -41.41
C ASN A 74 8.27 1.06 -39.93
N TRP A 75 9.11 1.67 -39.09
CA TRP A 75 9.28 1.35 -37.67
C TRP A 75 8.32 2.16 -36.82
N GLU A 76 8.05 3.40 -37.21
CA GLU A 76 7.02 4.26 -36.60
C GLU A 76 5.61 3.65 -36.78
N MET A 77 5.33 3.07 -37.96
CA MET A 77 4.11 2.28 -38.18
C MET A 77 4.04 1.00 -37.33
N SER A 78 5.18 0.38 -37.03
CA SER A 78 5.25 -0.85 -36.21
C SER A 78 5.02 -0.57 -34.71
N LEU A 79 5.66 0.47 -34.16
CA LEU A 79 5.53 0.83 -32.74
C LEU A 79 4.15 1.43 -32.41
N MET A 80 3.63 2.32 -33.27
CA MET A 80 2.26 2.83 -33.12
C MET A 80 1.23 1.70 -33.31
N GLY A 81 1.54 0.71 -34.16
CA GLY A 81 0.79 -0.53 -34.28
C GLY A 81 0.69 -1.32 -32.96
N MET A 82 1.77 -1.37 -32.16
CA MET A 82 1.74 -2.04 -30.86
C MET A 82 0.85 -1.34 -29.82
N PHE A 83 0.87 -0.01 -29.76
CA PHE A 83 -0.05 0.73 -28.88
C PHE A 83 -1.51 0.52 -29.28
N ASN A 84 -1.79 0.54 -30.59
CA ASN A 84 -3.14 0.30 -31.11
C ASN A 84 -3.60 -1.15 -30.90
N PHE A 85 -2.69 -2.13 -30.95
CA PHE A 85 -3.00 -3.53 -30.65
C PHE A 85 -3.43 -3.70 -29.19
N HIS A 86 -2.63 -3.22 -28.24
CA HIS A 86 -2.96 -3.29 -26.81
C HIS A 86 -4.26 -2.55 -26.50
N LYS A 87 -4.48 -1.38 -27.12
CA LYS A 87 -5.73 -0.65 -26.99
C LYS A 87 -6.94 -1.50 -27.38
N HIS A 88 -6.89 -2.21 -28.51
CA HIS A 88 -8.02 -3.02 -28.97
C HIS A 88 -8.33 -4.20 -28.04
N GLU A 89 -7.31 -4.75 -27.38
CA GLU A 89 -7.48 -5.79 -26.36
C GLU A 89 -8.18 -5.21 -25.11
N ILE A 90 -7.75 -4.04 -24.65
CA ILE A 90 -8.29 -3.39 -23.47
C ILE A 90 -9.72 -2.87 -23.70
N GLU A 91 -10.03 -2.36 -24.90
CA GLU A 91 -11.39 -1.94 -25.27
C GLU A 91 -12.44 -3.04 -25.04
N LYS A 92 -12.07 -4.31 -25.13
CA LYS A 92 -12.96 -5.47 -24.88
C LYS A 92 -13.18 -5.74 -23.40
N ASN A 93 -12.25 -5.32 -22.54
CA ASN A 93 -12.28 -5.54 -21.11
C ASN A 93 -12.96 -4.39 -20.33
N ILE A 94 -13.13 -3.24 -20.99
CA ILE A 94 -13.80 -2.06 -20.42
C ILE A 94 -15.32 -2.23 -20.45
N GLU A 95 -15.95 -1.91 -19.33
CA GLU A 95 -17.39 -1.70 -19.24
C GLU A 95 -17.74 -0.26 -19.65
N TRP A 96 -18.65 -0.13 -20.60
CA TRP A 96 -19.05 1.16 -21.16
C TRP A 96 -20.41 1.57 -20.60
N ASN A 97 -20.43 2.57 -19.71
CA ASN A 97 -21.64 3.02 -19.02
C ASN A 97 -21.85 4.53 -19.18
N PRO A 98 -22.67 4.98 -20.14
CA PRO A 98 -22.82 6.39 -20.45
C PRO A 98 -23.61 7.13 -19.35
N THR A 99 -22.91 7.87 -18.49
CA THR A 99 -23.48 8.59 -17.33
C THR A 99 -23.52 10.11 -17.48
N GLY A 100 -23.20 10.61 -18.68
CA GLY A 100 -23.14 12.03 -19.03
C GLY A 100 -21.75 12.63 -18.84
N PHE A 101 -21.54 13.83 -19.40
CA PHE A 101 -20.24 14.51 -19.37
C PHE A 101 -20.35 15.88 -18.70
N GLN A 102 -19.23 16.37 -18.18
CA GLN A 102 -19.05 17.77 -17.84
C GLN A 102 -17.96 18.36 -18.72
N PHE A 103 -18.13 19.60 -19.17
CA PHE A 103 -17.13 20.28 -19.99
C PHE A 103 -16.70 21.59 -19.32
N ILE A 104 -15.44 21.95 -19.56
CA ILE A 104 -14.87 23.24 -19.21
C ILE A 104 -14.09 23.75 -20.43
N GLU A 105 -14.41 24.95 -20.86
CA GLU A 105 -13.72 25.67 -21.91
C GLU A 105 -13.21 26.99 -21.39
N ALA A 106 -11.93 27.24 -21.60
CA ALA A 106 -11.28 28.49 -21.24
C ALA A 106 -10.59 29.03 -22.49
N TRP A 107 -11.05 30.18 -22.97
CA TRP A 107 -10.60 30.83 -24.19
C TRP A 107 -9.68 31.99 -23.82
N SER A 108 -8.39 31.86 -24.14
CA SER A 108 -7.42 32.93 -23.90
C SER A 108 -7.47 33.95 -25.05
N PHE A 109 -7.46 35.23 -24.70
CA PHE A 109 -7.36 36.33 -25.65
C PHE A 109 -6.21 37.26 -25.26
N PRO A 110 -5.54 37.90 -26.24
CA PRO A 110 -4.60 38.97 -25.94
C PRO A 110 -5.30 40.04 -25.08
N ASN A 111 -4.69 40.47 -23.99
CA ASN A 111 -5.19 41.55 -23.11
C ASN A 111 -6.44 41.26 -22.23
N VAL A 112 -6.96 40.03 -22.21
CA VAL A 112 -8.08 39.67 -21.32
C VAL A 112 -7.59 38.76 -20.19
N ASN A 113 -7.48 39.34 -19.00
CA ASN A 113 -6.99 38.63 -17.80
C ASN A 113 -8.11 38.36 -16.78
N GLU A 114 -9.37 38.60 -17.14
CA GLU A 114 -10.52 38.38 -16.26
C GLU A 114 -11.40 37.25 -16.79
N VAL A 115 -12.00 36.51 -15.85
CA VAL A 115 -12.95 35.44 -16.17
C VAL A 115 -14.33 36.03 -16.35
N THR A 116 -14.91 35.78 -17.52
CA THR A 116 -16.23 36.24 -17.95
C THR A 116 -17.03 35.05 -18.47
N SER A 117 -18.35 35.21 -18.59
CA SER A 117 -19.23 34.14 -19.07
C SER A 117 -18.98 33.73 -20.53
N TRP A 118 -18.32 34.57 -21.32
CA TRP A 118 -18.06 34.29 -22.74
C TRP A 118 -16.69 33.64 -22.99
N ASN A 119 -15.66 33.97 -22.20
CA ASN A 119 -14.33 33.34 -22.32
C ASN A 119 -14.16 32.09 -21.45
N PHE A 120 -14.97 31.91 -20.40
CA PHE A 120 -14.95 30.73 -19.56
C PHE A 120 -16.33 30.09 -19.51
N ARG A 121 -16.49 29.00 -20.26
CA ARG A 121 -17.75 28.27 -20.37
C ARG A 121 -17.62 26.93 -19.65
N HIS A 122 -18.66 26.55 -18.93
CA HIS A 122 -18.73 25.25 -18.29
C HIS A 122 -20.17 24.76 -18.24
N GLY A 123 -20.36 23.45 -18.14
CA GLY A 123 -21.68 22.86 -18.02
C GLY A 123 -21.65 21.34 -18.14
N CYS A 124 -22.83 20.73 -18.13
CA CYS A 124 -23.00 19.31 -18.40
C CYS A 124 -23.40 19.12 -19.87
N LEU A 125 -22.90 18.07 -20.52
CA LEU A 125 -23.31 17.66 -21.86
C LEU A 125 -24.15 16.39 -21.78
N GLU A 126 -25.21 16.37 -22.58
CA GLU A 126 -25.89 15.13 -22.95
C GLU A 126 -25.07 14.39 -24.01
N ASN A 127 -25.22 13.06 -24.11
CA ASN A 127 -24.45 12.24 -25.07
C ASN A 127 -24.67 12.69 -26.53
N SER A 128 -25.86 13.20 -26.87
CA SER A 128 -26.20 13.73 -28.19
C SER A 128 -25.39 14.98 -28.56
N GLN A 129 -25.00 15.78 -27.57
CA GLN A 129 -24.30 17.06 -27.74
C GLN A 129 -22.78 16.91 -27.80
N LEU A 130 -22.24 15.74 -27.46
CA LEU A 130 -20.80 15.49 -27.44
C LEU A 130 -20.15 15.78 -28.81
N LYS A 131 -20.79 15.32 -29.89
CA LYS A 131 -20.28 15.54 -31.25
C LYS A 131 -20.30 17.03 -31.63
N GLU A 132 -21.36 17.76 -31.26
CA GLU A 132 -21.47 19.20 -31.49
C GLU A 132 -20.39 19.96 -30.71
N TRP A 133 -20.15 19.57 -29.46
CA TRP A 133 -19.09 20.15 -28.63
C TRP A 133 -17.69 19.89 -29.21
N LEU A 134 -17.39 18.65 -29.60
CA LEU A 134 -16.08 18.30 -30.19
C LEU A 134 -15.83 19.09 -31.47
N GLN A 135 -16.83 19.21 -32.34
CA GLN A 135 -16.77 19.94 -33.62
C GLN A 135 -16.92 21.47 -33.48
N GLN A 136 -17.19 21.99 -32.27
CA GLN A 136 -17.45 23.40 -32.00
C GLN A 136 -18.58 23.98 -32.86
N THR A 137 -19.70 23.26 -32.97
CA THR A 137 -20.88 23.67 -33.75
C THR A 137 -22.02 24.16 -32.85
N GLY A 138 -22.94 24.94 -33.44
CA GLY A 138 -24.14 25.41 -32.75
C GLY A 138 -23.84 26.25 -31.50
N LYS A 139 -24.33 25.79 -30.34
CA LYS A 139 -24.18 26.47 -29.04
C LYS A 139 -22.73 26.48 -28.51
N PHE A 140 -21.88 25.58 -29.02
CA PHE A 140 -20.48 25.44 -28.63
C PHE A 140 -19.51 26.05 -29.66
N SER A 141 -20.01 26.93 -30.51
CA SER A 141 -19.20 27.70 -31.45
C SER A 141 -18.19 28.59 -30.73
N THR A 142 -17.08 28.84 -31.41
CA THR A 142 -16.02 29.74 -30.94
C THR A 142 -16.61 31.08 -30.49
N PRO A 143 -16.21 31.62 -29.32
CA PRO A 143 -16.70 32.91 -28.86
C PRO A 143 -16.40 33.99 -29.90
N SER A 144 -17.41 34.79 -30.23
CA SER A 144 -17.30 35.93 -31.15
C SER A 144 -16.81 37.22 -30.49
N TYR A 145 -16.55 37.18 -29.17
CA TYR A 145 -16.09 38.30 -28.35
C TYR A 145 -14.69 38.00 -27.79
N PRO A 146 -13.80 39.00 -27.67
CA PRO A 146 -13.98 40.41 -28.03
C PRO A 146 -13.95 40.65 -29.55
N LEU A 147 -14.73 41.63 -30.03
CA LEU A 147 -14.75 42.02 -31.43
C LEU A 147 -13.38 42.56 -31.84
N SER A 148 -12.70 41.85 -32.76
CA SER A 148 -11.40 42.17 -33.43
C SER A 148 -10.19 41.32 -33.03
N GLU A 149 -10.29 40.36 -32.12
CA GLU A 149 -9.16 39.47 -31.79
C GLU A 149 -9.55 38.00 -31.84
N GLN A 150 -8.71 37.18 -32.49
CA GLN A 150 -8.82 35.73 -32.43
C GLN A 150 -8.24 35.20 -31.12
N PRO A 151 -8.78 34.08 -30.58
CA PRO A 151 -8.22 33.47 -29.38
C PRO A 151 -6.78 33.03 -29.63
N ASN A 152 -5.89 33.36 -28.69
CA ASN A 152 -4.45 33.08 -28.79
C ASN A 152 -4.04 31.76 -28.11
N GLY A 153 -5.02 30.97 -27.67
CA GLY A 153 -4.85 29.70 -26.99
C GLY A 153 -6.02 29.40 -26.07
N GLY A 154 -5.88 28.36 -25.25
CA GLY A 154 -6.89 28.02 -24.27
C GLY A 154 -6.88 26.58 -23.81
N ILE A 155 -7.88 26.23 -23.02
CA ILE A 155 -8.08 24.89 -22.47
C ILE A 155 -9.47 24.39 -22.87
N ARG A 156 -9.53 23.17 -23.41
CA ARG A 156 -10.76 22.40 -23.58
C ARG A 156 -10.63 21.12 -22.78
N LEU A 157 -11.45 21.00 -21.75
CA LEU A 157 -11.42 19.88 -20.82
C LEU A 157 -12.77 19.17 -20.84
N LEU A 158 -12.76 17.89 -21.20
CA LEU A 158 -13.88 16.99 -21.05
C LEU A 158 -13.70 16.17 -19.77
N ILE A 159 -14.75 16.10 -18.96
CA ILE A 159 -14.77 15.38 -17.69
C ILE A 159 -15.81 14.27 -17.79
N CYS A 160 -15.41 13.05 -17.45
CA CYS A 160 -16.30 11.89 -17.39
C CYS A 160 -16.12 11.09 -16.09
N ASN A 161 -17.16 10.37 -15.72
CA ASN A 161 -17.06 9.42 -14.61
C ASN A 161 -16.23 8.20 -15.02
N TYR A 162 -15.48 7.67 -14.07
CA TYR A 162 -14.68 6.46 -14.22
C TYR A 162 -14.62 5.72 -12.88
N THR A 163 -14.72 4.40 -12.93
CA THR A 163 -14.51 3.53 -11.78
C THR A 163 -13.62 2.36 -12.17
N LEU A 164 -12.85 1.86 -11.20
CA LEU A 164 -12.01 0.69 -11.38
C LEU A 164 -12.30 -0.30 -10.26
N PHE A 165 -13.28 -1.16 -10.45
CA PHE A 165 -13.62 -2.21 -9.48
C PHE A 165 -13.83 -3.51 -10.23
N GLU A 166 -12.87 -4.44 -10.09
CA GLU A 166 -12.73 -5.68 -10.89
C GLU A 166 -12.48 -5.46 -12.39
N ARG A 167 -13.18 -4.50 -13.02
CA ARG A 167 -13.01 -4.04 -14.39
C ARG A 167 -13.05 -2.50 -14.44
N VAL A 168 -12.45 -1.94 -15.48
CA VAL A 168 -12.56 -0.51 -15.78
C VAL A 168 -13.97 -0.23 -16.29
N SER A 169 -14.68 0.69 -15.65
CA SER A 169 -15.94 1.24 -16.16
C SER A 169 -15.75 2.70 -16.52
N LEU A 170 -16.08 3.07 -17.76
CA LEU A 170 -15.95 4.44 -18.24
C LEU A 170 -17.34 5.02 -18.53
N GLY A 171 -17.52 6.28 -18.14
CA GLY A 171 -18.75 7.07 -18.22
C GLY A 171 -19.26 7.40 -19.63
N MET A 172 -18.85 6.66 -20.65
CA MET A 172 -19.16 6.93 -22.06
C MET A 172 -19.36 5.64 -22.86
N SER A 173 -19.81 5.74 -24.12
CA SER A 173 -19.84 4.61 -25.04
C SER A 173 -18.48 4.41 -25.73
N SER A 174 -18.25 3.20 -26.28
CA SER A 174 -17.03 2.91 -27.05
C SER A 174 -16.92 3.77 -28.30
N GLU A 175 -18.04 4.09 -28.94
CA GLU A 175 -18.10 4.98 -30.11
C GLU A 175 -17.76 6.43 -29.72
N ASP A 176 -18.32 6.91 -28.61
CA ASP A 176 -18.03 8.24 -28.07
C ASP A 176 -16.55 8.39 -27.70
N TYR A 177 -15.94 7.37 -27.09
CA TYR A 177 -14.52 7.41 -26.76
C TYR A 177 -13.64 7.58 -28.01
N LYS A 178 -13.94 6.88 -29.11
CA LYS A 178 -13.19 7.03 -30.37
C LYS A 178 -13.33 8.45 -30.94
N LEU A 179 -14.52 9.05 -30.81
CA LEU A 179 -14.72 10.45 -31.19
C LEU A 179 -13.95 11.42 -30.30
N VAL A 180 -13.95 11.20 -28.98
CA VAL A 180 -13.23 12.03 -28.00
C VAL A 180 -11.73 11.93 -28.22
N GLU A 181 -11.20 10.72 -28.38
CA GLU A 181 -9.79 10.48 -28.64
C GLU A 181 -9.32 11.17 -29.92
N ALA A 182 -10.08 11.05 -31.01
CA ALA A 182 -9.78 11.73 -32.27
C ALA A 182 -9.93 13.25 -32.15
N GLY A 183 -11.00 13.74 -31.50
CA GLY A 183 -11.32 15.16 -31.41
C GLY A 183 -10.43 15.94 -30.44
N LEU A 184 -9.96 15.31 -29.36
CA LEU A 184 -9.01 15.90 -28.41
C LEU A 184 -7.55 15.54 -28.72
N ALA A 185 -7.31 14.76 -29.79
CA ALA A 185 -6.00 14.24 -30.17
C ALA A 185 -5.28 13.54 -29.01
N LEU A 186 -5.99 12.69 -28.26
CA LEU A 186 -5.43 11.96 -27.12
C LEU A 186 -4.45 10.88 -27.60
N HIS A 187 -3.42 10.62 -26.81
CA HIS A 187 -2.46 9.56 -27.11
C HIS A 187 -3.11 8.17 -26.92
N PRO A 188 -2.84 7.17 -27.79
CA PRO A 188 -3.46 5.82 -27.69
C PRO A 188 -3.21 5.10 -26.36
N ALA A 189 -2.10 5.43 -25.68
CA ALA A 189 -1.79 4.91 -24.35
C ALA A 189 -2.80 5.34 -23.26
N THR A 190 -3.65 6.36 -23.51
CA THR A 190 -4.65 6.84 -22.54
C THR A 190 -5.52 5.72 -22.01
N LEU A 191 -6.00 4.85 -22.89
CA LEU A 191 -6.89 3.76 -22.52
C LEU A 191 -6.19 2.70 -21.68
N SER A 192 -4.92 2.38 -21.98
CA SER A 192 -4.14 1.43 -21.17
C SER A 192 -3.76 1.99 -19.80
N THR A 193 -3.67 3.31 -19.65
CA THR A 193 -3.40 3.92 -18.34
C THR A 193 -4.55 3.74 -17.34
N LEU A 194 -5.78 3.54 -17.83
CA LEU A 194 -6.96 3.36 -16.99
C LEU A 194 -6.95 2.04 -16.22
N GLU A 195 -6.19 1.03 -16.64
CA GLU A 195 -6.09 -0.25 -15.93
C GLU A 195 -5.07 -0.23 -14.77
N VAL A 196 -4.26 0.83 -14.68
CA VAL A 196 -3.14 0.88 -13.72
C VAL A 196 -3.60 1.36 -12.34
N ASN A 197 -3.71 0.41 -11.40
CA ASN A 197 -4.07 0.68 -9.99
C ASN A 197 -3.03 1.53 -9.23
N GLY A 198 -1.74 1.29 -9.48
CA GLY A 198 -0.63 1.86 -8.72
C GLY A 198 -0.31 3.33 -9.03
N GLY A 199 -1.04 3.93 -9.98
CA GLY A 199 -0.73 5.23 -10.55
C GLY A 199 0.33 5.15 -11.65
N MET A 200 0.29 6.11 -12.58
CA MET A 200 1.22 6.20 -13.69
C MET A 200 1.36 7.64 -14.17
N PHE A 201 2.51 7.98 -14.77
CA PHE A 201 2.71 9.23 -15.47
C PHE A 201 3.58 9.00 -16.71
N SER A 202 3.28 9.69 -17.81
CA SER A 202 4.05 9.59 -19.05
C SER A 202 3.93 10.86 -19.88
N ARG A 203 4.96 11.14 -20.69
CA ARG A 203 4.98 12.23 -21.68
C ARG A 203 5.33 11.63 -23.04
N TYR A 204 4.56 12.02 -24.04
CA TYR A 204 4.81 11.68 -25.43
C TYR A 204 4.85 12.97 -26.22
N SER A 205 5.88 13.15 -27.03
CA SER A 205 5.99 14.33 -27.85
C SER A 205 6.36 13.95 -29.27
N TRP A 206 5.67 14.54 -30.24
CA TRP A 206 5.86 14.24 -31.65
C TRP A 206 5.71 15.51 -32.49
N TYR A 207 6.34 15.48 -33.66
CA TYR A 207 6.33 16.60 -34.58
C TYR A 207 5.19 16.44 -35.59
N THR A 208 4.33 17.46 -35.71
CA THR A 208 3.19 17.42 -36.65
C THR A 208 3.47 18.35 -37.83
N GLY A 209 4.40 17.95 -38.71
CA GLY A 209 4.65 18.61 -40.01
C GLY A 209 4.70 20.16 -39.95
N GLN A 210 3.89 20.84 -40.76
CA GLN A 210 3.83 22.32 -40.84
C GLN A 210 3.17 23.01 -39.62
N GLN A 211 2.59 22.25 -38.67
CA GLN A 211 1.75 22.78 -37.58
C GLN A 211 2.41 22.76 -36.19
N GLY A 212 3.71 22.50 -36.09
CA GLY A 212 4.46 22.62 -34.84
C GLY A 212 4.52 21.34 -33.99
N TYR A 213 5.01 21.49 -32.76
CA TYR A 213 5.31 20.40 -31.84
C TYR A 213 4.10 20.10 -30.95
N ARG A 214 3.69 18.83 -30.85
CA ARG A 214 2.62 18.40 -29.95
C ARG A 214 3.19 17.59 -28.81
N THR A 215 2.66 17.83 -27.62
CA THR A 215 3.04 17.09 -26.41
C THR A 215 1.80 16.60 -25.69
N SER A 216 1.72 15.28 -25.51
CA SER A 216 0.73 14.65 -24.64
C SER A 216 1.34 14.31 -23.29
N ILE A 217 0.59 14.59 -22.23
CA ILE A 217 0.94 14.25 -20.85
C ILE A 217 -0.21 13.42 -20.28
N ILE A 218 0.11 12.27 -19.72
CA ILE A 218 -0.87 11.41 -19.06
C ILE A 218 -0.47 11.26 -17.60
N LEU A 219 -1.42 11.50 -16.69
CA LEU A 219 -1.28 11.35 -15.25
C LEU A 219 -2.45 10.53 -14.71
N LYS A 220 -2.18 9.32 -14.21
CA LYS A 220 -3.14 8.49 -13.48
C LYS A 220 -2.76 8.48 -12.01
N ALA A 221 -3.62 8.99 -11.14
CA ALA A 221 -3.43 8.90 -9.70
C ALA A 221 -3.62 7.45 -9.21
N PRO A 222 -2.87 7.00 -8.18
CA PRO A 222 -3.09 5.72 -7.54
C PRO A 222 -4.50 5.61 -7.00
N GLN A 223 -5.13 4.45 -7.17
CA GLN A 223 -6.51 4.28 -6.78
C GLN A 223 -6.64 4.27 -5.25
N LYS A 224 -7.33 5.26 -4.70
CA LYS A 224 -7.80 5.24 -3.32
C LYS A 224 -9.03 6.11 -3.12
N TYR A 225 -10.17 5.49 -2.81
CA TYR A 225 -11.46 6.15 -2.68
C TYR A 225 -11.45 7.34 -1.71
N GLU A 226 -10.81 7.22 -0.53
CA GLU A 226 -10.82 8.30 0.47
C GLU A 226 -9.91 9.48 0.13
N ILE A 227 -9.10 9.36 -0.93
CA ILE A 227 -8.22 10.42 -1.44
C ILE A 227 -8.76 10.90 -2.77
N ALA A 228 -8.59 10.10 -3.81
CA ALA A 228 -9.01 10.38 -5.17
C ALA A 228 -8.78 9.16 -6.06
N ASN A 229 -9.58 9.05 -7.11
CA ASN A 229 -9.36 8.11 -8.19
C ASN A 229 -9.63 8.82 -9.52
N TYR A 230 -8.61 9.46 -10.09
CA TYR A 230 -8.74 10.15 -11.37
C TYR A 230 -7.50 10.02 -12.26
N MET A 231 -7.73 10.26 -13.54
CA MET A 231 -6.78 10.24 -14.64
C MET A 231 -6.96 11.51 -15.46
N LEU A 232 -5.86 12.16 -15.81
CA LEU A 232 -5.80 13.24 -16.79
C LEU A 232 -4.96 12.79 -17.97
N SER A 233 -5.54 12.85 -19.16
CA SER A 233 -4.81 12.74 -20.42
C SER A 233 -4.99 14.04 -21.17
N LEU A 234 -3.90 14.71 -21.49
CA LEU A 234 -3.94 15.97 -22.23
C LEU A 234 -3.02 15.91 -23.44
N THR A 235 -3.33 16.76 -24.42
CA THR A 235 -2.51 17.07 -25.57
C THR A 235 -2.43 18.57 -25.71
N HIS A 236 -1.21 19.09 -25.79
CA HIS A 236 -0.93 20.50 -25.99
C HIS A 236 -0.29 20.72 -27.35
N ASP A 237 -0.80 21.70 -28.07
CA ASP A 237 -0.26 22.14 -29.35
C ASP A 237 0.49 23.46 -29.17
N THR A 238 1.81 23.42 -29.39
CA THR A 238 2.69 24.57 -29.18
C THR A 238 2.44 25.71 -30.17
N ALA A 239 1.98 25.42 -31.38
CA ALA A 239 1.72 26.45 -32.39
C ALA A 239 0.46 27.25 -32.08
N SER A 240 -0.60 26.55 -31.68
CA SER A 240 -1.91 27.15 -31.38
C SER A 240 -2.12 27.51 -29.91
N GLN A 241 -1.22 27.07 -29.01
CA GLN A 241 -1.28 27.23 -27.56
C GLN A 241 -2.58 26.68 -26.95
N TRP A 242 -3.20 25.70 -27.63
CA TRP A 242 -4.39 25.01 -27.16
C TRP A 242 -4.01 23.74 -26.40
N THR A 243 -4.68 23.54 -25.27
CA THR A 243 -4.61 22.32 -24.48
C THR A 243 -5.96 21.62 -24.52
N THR A 244 -6.02 20.44 -25.13
CA THR A 244 -7.18 19.56 -25.11
C THR A 244 -6.95 18.45 -24.09
N ALA A 245 -7.94 18.15 -23.26
CA ALA A 245 -7.76 17.19 -22.18
C ALA A 245 -9.03 16.39 -21.88
N LEU A 246 -8.82 15.13 -21.48
CA LEU A 246 -9.79 14.24 -20.90
C LEU A 246 -9.43 13.98 -19.44
N LEU A 247 -10.36 14.29 -18.55
CA LEU A 247 -10.28 13.96 -17.13
C LEU A 247 -11.33 12.91 -16.81
N ALA A 248 -10.88 11.72 -16.44
CA ALA A 248 -11.74 10.63 -16.01
C ALA A 248 -11.57 10.42 -14.51
N GLY A 249 -12.64 10.37 -13.73
CA GLY A 249 -12.52 10.08 -12.30
C GLY A 249 -13.80 9.61 -11.64
N GLU A 250 -13.66 9.07 -10.43
CA GLU A 250 -14.77 8.58 -9.63
C GLU A 250 -15.48 9.77 -8.95
N ASP A 251 -16.82 9.83 -9.09
CA ASP A 251 -17.68 10.92 -8.59
C ASP A 251 -17.11 12.33 -8.87
N ILE A 252 -16.56 12.51 -10.08
CA ILE A 252 -15.80 13.71 -10.43
C ILE A 252 -16.68 14.86 -10.93
N ILE A 253 -17.86 14.52 -11.46
CA ILE A 253 -18.79 15.46 -12.09
C ILE A 253 -19.49 16.32 -11.04
N ASP A 254 -19.45 17.64 -11.23
CA ASP A 254 -20.19 18.61 -10.41
C ASP A 254 -21.61 18.78 -10.98
N LEU A 255 -22.58 18.02 -10.43
CA LEU A 255 -23.97 17.98 -10.91
C LEU A 255 -24.74 19.31 -10.72
N PHE A 256 -24.27 20.23 -9.86
CA PHE A 256 -24.94 21.51 -9.58
C PHE A 256 -23.96 22.70 -9.64
N PRO A 257 -23.46 23.07 -10.83
CA PRO A 257 -22.47 24.14 -10.95
C PRO A 257 -23.15 25.52 -10.90
N LEU A 258 -23.21 26.17 -9.72
CA LEU A 258 -23.58 27.58 -9.62
C LEU A 258 -22.35 28.49 -9.88
N MET A 259 -22.60 29.66 -10.48
CA MET A 259 -21.55 30.63 -10.84
C MET A 259 -21.01 31.38 -9.62
N GLU A 260 -21.77 31.46 -8.51
CA GLU A 260 -21.42 32.19 -7.27
C GLU A 260 -20.62 31.35 -6.25
N ASP A 261 -20.26 30.11 -6.61
CA ASP A 261 -19.77 29.10 -5.69
C ASP A 261 -18.28 29.19 -5.32
N TYR A 262 -17.61 30.29 -5.68
CA TYR A 262 -16.20 30.57 -5.36
C TYR A 262 -15.91 30.64 -3.85
N ARG A 263 -16.96 30.69 -3.01
CA ARG A 263 -16.90 30.82 -1.56
C ARG A 263 -17.68 29.73 -0.81
N SER A 264 -17.76 28.51 -1.33
CA SER A 264 -18.45 27.45 -0.59
C SER A 264 -17.72 27.09 0.70
N GLU A 265 -18.42 27.20 1.83
CA GLU A 265 -17.99 26.78 3.17
C GLU A 265 -17.92 25.25 3.35
N LEU A 266 -18.21 24.48 2.29
CA LEU A 266 -18.17 23.01 2.34
C LEU A 266 -16.74 22.52 2.62
N PRO A 267 -16.56 21.54 3.54
CA PRO A 267 -15.26 20.94 3.79
C PRO A 267 -14.65 20.43 2.48
N PHE A 268 -13.36 20.69 2.26
CA PHE A 268 -12.66 20.35 1.01
C PHE A 268 -12.83 18.87 0.58
N ARG A 269 -12.96 17.94 1.55
CA ARG A 269 -13.24 16.51 1.29
C ARG A 269 -14.56 16.28 0.55
N ALA A 270 -15.57 17.12 0.75
CA ALA A 270 -16.90 16.98 0.14
C ALA A 270 -17.01 17.64 -1.24
N GLN A 271 -15.96 18.31 -1.71
CA GLN A 271 -15.97 18.96 -3.02
C GLN A 271 -15.53 17.96 -4.11
N ALA A 272 -16.36 17.81 -5.14
CA ALA A 272 -16.04 17.02 -6.32
C ALA A 272 -14.76 17.57 -6.98
N PRO A 273 -13.80 16.72 -7.41
CA PRO A 273 -12.56 17.20 -8.03
C PRO A 273 -12.79 18.09 -9.25
N GLY A 274 -13.85 17.85 -10.05
CA GLY A 274 -14.22 18.70 -11.17
C GLY A 274 -14.54 20.14 -10.76
N ARG A 275 -15.15 20.33 -9.58
CA ARG A 275 -15.40 21.66 -9.01
C ARG A 275 -14.11 22.36 -8.60
N THR A 276 -13.20 21.66 -7.93
CA THR A 276 -11.89 22.22 -7.55
C THR A 276 -11.06 22.64 -8.77
N ILE A 277 -11.08 21.84 -9.83
CA ILE A 277 -10.36 22.15 -11.08
C ILE A 277 -10.99 23.37 -11.75
N ARG A 278 -12.32 23.43 -11.83
CA ARG A 278 -13.06 24.59 -12.37
C ARG A 278 -12.71 25.88 -11.62
N THR A 279 -12.79 25.87 -10.28
CA THR A 279 -12.51 27.06 -9.47
C THR A 279 -11.04 27.47 -9.56
N SER A 280 -10.12 26.50 -9.62
CA SER A 280 -8.68 26.77 -9.79
C SER A 280 -8.39 27.41 -11.15
N LEU A 281 -8.95 26.88 -12.23
CA LEU A 281 -8.80 27.45 -13.58
C LEU A 281 -9.38 28.86 -13.69
N ALA A 282 -10.52 29.10 -13.05
CA ALA A 282 -11.14 30.42 -13.03
C ALA A 282 -10.34 31.46 -12.21
N GLN A 283 -9.50 31.02 -11.27
CA GLN A 283 -8.61 31.92 -10.51
C GLN A 283 -7.32 32.27 -11.28
N SER A 284 -6.97 31.51 -12.32
CA SER A 284 -5.69 31.63 -13.04
C SER A 284 -5.84 31.81 -14.57
N PRO A 285 -6.52 32.86 -15.07
CA PRO A 285 -6.74 33.07 -16.50
C PRO A 285 -5.45 33.26 -17.31
N HIS A 286 -4.43 33.86 -16.69
CA HIS A 286 -3.11 34.07 -17.29
C HIS A 286 -2.34 32.77 -17.58
N MET A 287 -2.78 31.63 -17.05
CA MET A 287 -2.10 30.34 -17.15
C MET A 287 -2.73 29.38 -18.16
N TRP A 288 -3.82 29.76 -18.83
CA TRP A 288 -4.56 28.84 -19.70
C TRP A 288 -3.75 28.33 -20.90
N ASN A 289 -2.76 29.10 -21.35
CA ASN A 289 -1.91 28.74 -22.49
C ASN A 289 -0.77 27.78 -22.10
N ASN A 290 -0.52 27.55 -20.81
CA ASN A 290 0.59 26.72 -20.38
C ASN A 290 0.18 25.23 -20.30
N PRO A 291 0.93 24.31 -20.92
CA PRO A 291 0.62 22.86 -20.89
C PRO A 291 0.61 22.25 -19.49
N LEU A 292 1.34 22.85 -18.54
CA LEU A 292 1.51 22.31 -17.20
C LEU A 292 0.44 22.79 -16.21
N THR A 293 -0.44 23.72 -16.61
CA THR A 293 -1.48 24.26 -15.72
C THR A 293 -2.42 23.17 -15.22
N LEU A 294 -2.98 22.34 -16.11
CA LEU A 294 -3.86 21.23 -15.73
C LEU A 294 -3.15 20.16 -14.88
N PRO A 295 -1.96 19.65 -15.28
CA PRO A 295 -1.15 18.75 -14.45
C PRO A 295 -0.88 19.28 -13.05
N CYS A 296 -0.50 20.55 -12.93
CA CYS A 296 -0.18 21.16 -11.65
C CYS A 296 -1.41 21.27 -10.75
N ILE A 297 -2.56 21.68 -11.31
CA ILE A 297 -3.82 21.74 -10.55
C ILE A 297 -4.19 20.35 -10.04
N LEU A 298 -4.09 19.32 -10.88
CA LEU A 298 -4.45 17.95 -10.51
C LEU A 298 -3.54 17.36 -9.43
N VAL A 299 -2.22 17.47 -9.59
CA VAL A 299 -1.27 17.00 -8.57
C VAL A 299 -1.44 17.77 -7.26
N THR A 300 -1.70 19.08 -7.33
CA THR A 300 -1.93 19.90 -6.14
C THR A 300 -3.24 19.53 -5.43
N ASP A 301 -4.33 19.30 -6.17
CA ASP A 301 -5.61 18.81 -5.60
C ASP A 301 -5.40 17.46 -4.91
N HIS A 302 -4.75 16.52 -5.59
CA HIS A 302 -4.47 15.20 -5.05
C HIS A 302 -3.67 15.29 -3.75
N LEU A 303 -2.62 16.11 -3.74
CA LEU A 303 -1.73 16.30 -2.60
C LEU A 303 -2.47 16.92 -1.40
N LYS A 304 -3.36 17.89 -1.63
CA LYS A 304 -4.20 18.48 -0.58
C LYS A 304 -5.17 17.45 0.01
N ARG A 305 -5.82 16.63 -0.82
CA ARG A 305 -6.71 15.55 -0.37
C ARG A 305 -5.95 14.53 0.48
N LEU A 306 -4.76 14.14 0.01
CA LEU A 306 -3.86 13.25 0.72
C LEU A 306 -3.44 13.84 2.08
N GLN A 307 -3.03 15.11 2.13
CA GLN A 307 -2.65 15.78 3.37
C GLN A 307 -3.78 15.75 4.40
N GLN A 308 -5.01 16.06 3.99
CA GLN A 308 -6.17 16.05 4.87
C GLN A 308 -6.52 14.64 5.37
N TYR A 309 -6.42 13.63 4.51
CA TYR A 309 -6.64 12.25 4.90
C TYR A 309 -5.59 11.79 5.92
N CYS A 310 -4.31 12.02 5.65
CA CYS A 310 -3.19 11.57 6.47
C CYS A 310 -3.14 12.28 7.83
N THR A 311 -3.26 13.61 7.85
CA THR A 311 -3.18 14.41 9.08
C THR A 311 -4.46 14.34 9.92
N GLY A 312 -5.62 14.18 9.28
CA GLY A 312 -6.90 14.06 9.96
C GLY A 312 -7.26 12.60 10.25
N SER A 313 -8.06 12.02 9.37
CA SER A 313 -8.72 10.73 9.56
C SER A 313 -7.76 9.58 9.88
N LEU A 314 -6.64 9.47 9.16
CA LEU A 314 -5.70 8.38 9.32
C LEU A 314 -5.01 8.43 10.69
N THR A 315 -4.50 9.61 11.05
CA THR A 315 -3.83 9.84 12.33
C THR A 315 -4.79 9.63 13.51
N GLN A 316 -6.03 10.11 13.40
CA GLN A 316 -7.05 9.90 14.44
C GLN A 316 -7.35 8.42 14.67
N GLN A 317 -7.50 7.62 13.61
CA GLN A 317 -7.75 6.18 13.74
C GLN A 317 -6.58 5.44 14.40
N VAL A 318 -5.35 5.79 14.05
CA VAL A 318 -4.13 5.27 14.70
C VAL A 318 -4.12 5.62 16.20
N MET A 319 -4.44 6.88 16.54
CA MET A 319 -4.51 7.32 17.94
C MET A 319 -5.57 6.59 18.75
N VAL A 320 -6.73 6.29 18.15
CA VAL A 320 -7.79 5.51 18.81
C VAL A 320 -7.28 4.11 19.13
N ILE A 321 -6.57 3.45 18.22
CA ILE A 321 -5.99 2.12 18.45
C ILE A 321 -4.95 2.17 19.58
N GLU A 322 -4.06 3.16 19.57
CA GLU A 322 -3.07 3.38 20.62
C GLU A 322 -3.72 3.60 22.00
N GLU A 323 -4.81 4.36 22.04
CA GLU A 323 -5.60 4.58 23.26
C GLU A 323 -6.24 3.28 23.77
N HIS A 324 -6.75 2.42 22.89
CA HIS A 324 -7.30 1.13 23.28
C HIS A 324 -6.24 0.14 23.77
N LEU A 325 -5.01 0.20 23.24
CA LEU A 325 -3.90 -0.60 23.75
C LEU A 325 -3.40 -0.06 25.10
N GLY A 326 -3.41 1.26 25.28
CA GLY A 326 -3.11 1.93 26.55
C GLY A 326 -1.62 2.02 26.91
N VAL A 327 -0.72 1.56 26.04
CA VAL A 327 0.74 1.51 26.30
C VAL A 327 1.48 2.75 25.80
N THR A 328 1.00 3.38 24.74
CA THR A 328 1.64 4.56 24.14
C THR A 328 0.66 5.70 23.97
N THR A 329 1.05 6.91 24.40
CA THR A 329 0.28 8.14 24.18
C THR A 329 1.15 9.16 23.46
N VAL A 330 0.81 9.51 22.20
CA VAL A 330 1.57 10.49 21.40
C VAL A 330 0.67 11.69 21.04
N GLY A 331 1.23 12.91 21.08
CA GLY A 331 0.64 14.08 20.41
C GLY A 331 -0.46 14.88 21.13
N ARG A 332 -0.51 14.91 22.47
CA ARG A 332 -1.51 15.75 23.17
C ARG A 332 -1.04 17.20 23.39
N ARG A 333 -1.64 18.15 22.66
CA ARG A 333 -1.89 19.51 23.17
C ARG A 333 -3.39 19.61 23.49
N ASN A 334 -3.76 19.20 24.71
CA ASN A 334 -5.10 19.40 25.31
C ASN A 334 -6.31 19.06 24.42
N GLN A 335 -6.78 17.81 24.42
CA GLN A 335 -8.21 17.44 24.46
C GLN A 335 -8.37 15.92 24.26
N VAL A 336 -9.12 15.30 25.15
CA VAL A 336 -9.53 13.90 25.10
C VAL A 336 -10.95 13.90 24.55
N PRO A 337 -11.32 13.18 23.49
CA PRO A 337 -12.70 12.74 23.35
C PRO A 337 -12.86 11.61 24.37
N ARG A 338 -13.35 11.96 25.57
CA ARG A 338 -13.75 10.94 26.54
C ARG A 338 -14.88 10.15 25.88
N PHE A 339 -14.67 8.88 25.57
CA PHE A 339 -15.79 7.95 25.53
C PHE A 339 -16.25 7.75 26.98
N ARG A 340 -17.05 8.72 27.47
CA ARG A 340 -17.59 8.73 28.82
C ARG A 340 -18.81 7.81 28.83
N GLY A 341 -18.59 6.51 29.05
CA GLY A 341 -19.63 5.68 29.67
C GLY A 341 -19.99 6.29 31.04
N PRO A 342 -21.25 6.26 31.47
CA PRO A 342 -21.66 6.92 32.70
C PRO A 342 -21.22 6.08 33.91
N THR A 343 -19.98 6.23 34.34
CA THR A 343 -19.56 5.80 35.67
C THR A 343 -18.87 6.95 36.38
N ASN A 344 -19.63 7.58 37.28
CA ASN A 344 -19.13 8.52 38.27
C ASN A 344 -18.11 7.80 39.17
N ARG A 345 -16.82 8.06 38.98
CA ARG A 345 -15.84 8.03 40.08
C ARG A 345 -14.71 9.00 39.76
N ARG A 346 -14.65 10.10 40.52
CA ARG A 346 -13.47 10.96 40.62
C ARG A 346 -12.37 10.11 41.26
N LEU A 347 -11.41 9.65 40.46
CA LEU A 347 -10.20 9.01 40.96
C LEU A 347 -9.20 10.10 41.35
N GLN A 348 -8.89 10.14 42.64
CA GLN A 348 -7.90 11.03 43.23
C GLN A 348 -6.48 10.56 42.84
N SER A 349 -5.56 11.51 42.84
CA SER A 349 -4.19 11.47 42.31
C SER A 349 -3.20 10.57 43.07
N LYS A 350 -3.63 9.42 43.61
CA LYS A 350 -2.74 8.41 44.21
C LYS A 350 -2.68 7.09 43.42
N ASP A 351 -3.52 6.93 42.40
CA ASP A 351 -3.57 5.73 41.55
C ASP A 351 -2.79 5.88 40.23
N ALA A 352 -1.94 6.92 40.12
CA ALA A 352 -1.06 7.08 38.95
C ALA A 352 -0.08 5.90 38.79
N ASP A 353 0.31 5.27 39.90
CA ASP A 353 1.14 4.05 39.88
C ASP A 353 0.34 2.80 39.47
N PHE A 354 -1.00 2.83 39.57
CA PHE A 354 -1.87 1.75 39.10
C PHE A 354 -2.09 1.78 37.57
N LEU A 355 -1.83 2.91 36.91
CA LEU A 355 -1.89 3.03 35.45
C LEU A 355 -0.63 2.47 34.75
N ASN A 356 0.45 2.22 35.50
CA ASN A 356 1.66 1.56 35.02
C ASN A 356 1.67 0.04 35.29
N LEU A 357 0.68 -0.49 36.02
CA LEU A 357 0.47 -1.92 36.11
C LEU A 357 -0.41 -2.37 34.95
N GLY A 358 0.23 -3.00 33.96
CA GLY A 358 -0.38 -3.55 32.76
C GLY A 358 -1.79 -4.09 33.02
N ILE A 359 -2.77 -3.35 32.51
CA ILE A 359 -4.15 -3.81 32.42
C ILE A 359 -4.08 -5.11 31.62
N SER A 360 -4.47 -6.23 32.24
CA SER A 360 -4.54 -7.49 31.51
C SER A 360 -5.59 -7.33 30.42
N ILE A 361 -5.15 -7.21 29.17
CA ILE A 361 -6.03 -7.16 28.00
C ILE A 361 -6.87 -8.43 28.02
N SER A 362 -8.19 -8.29 27.99
CA SER A 362 -9.06 -9.45 27.95
C SER A 362 -8.91 -10.16 26.60
N ARG A 363 -9.10 -11.49 26.55
CA ARG A 363 -8.95 -12.25 25.29
C ARG A 363 -9.83 -11.71 24.14
N SER A 364 -11.01 -11.18 24.45
CA SER A 364 -11.89 -10.56 23.45
C SER A 364 -11.34 -9.22 22.94
N GLN A 365 -10.75 -8.40 23.83
CA GLN A 365 -10.07 -7.16 23.44
C GLN A 365 -8.84 -7.43 22.59
N THR A 366 -8.05 -8.48 22.90
CA THR A 366 -6.90 -8.89 22.08
C THR A 366 -7.32 -9.19 20.65
N HIS A 367 -8.34 -10.02 20.46
CA HIS A 367 -8.82 -10.37 19.12
C HIS A 367 -9.27 -9.12 18.34
N PHE A 368 -10.05 -8.26 18.97
CA PHE A 368 -10.49 -6.99 18.37
C PHE A 368 -9.30 -6.10 17.98
N LEU A 369 -8.31 -5.95 18.87
CA LEU A 369 -7.12 -5.14 18.60
C LEU A 369 -6.26 -5.73 17.49
N THR A 370 -6.07 -7.05 17.45
CA THR A 370 -5.34 -7.72 16.36
C THR A 370 -6.00 -7.44 15.02
N VAL A 371 -7.32 -7.60 14.92
CA VAL A 371 -8.05 -7.31 13.67
C VAL A 371 -7.96 -5.83 13.30
N SER A 372 -8.15 -4.94 14.28
CA SER A 372 -8.14 -3.49 14.06
C SER A 372 -6.77 -2.98 13.62
N ILE A 373 -5.69 -3.40 14.30
CA ILE A 373 -4.32 -3.03 13.96
C ILE A 373 -3.97 -3.55 12.56
N ASN A 374 -4.24 -4.83 12.26
CA ASN A 374 -3.91 -5.39 10.94
C ASN A 374 -4.71 -4.72 9.81
N SER A 375 -6.01 -4.49 10.01
CA SER A 375 -6.85 -3.77 9.03
C SER A 375 -6.31 -2.35 8.79
N LYS A 376 -5.94 -1.65 9.87
CA LYS A 376 -5.41 -0.30 9.79
C LYS A 376 -4.02 -0.24 9.16
N LEU A 377 -3.15 -1.20 9.46
CA LEU A 377 -1.82 -1.33 8.86
C LEU A 377 -1.92 -1.56 7.36
N THR A 378 -2.81 -2.46 6.90
CA THR A 378 -3.12 -2.65 5.48
C THR A 378 -3.58 -1.35 4.82
N SER A 379 -4.50 -0.63 5.45
CA SER A 379 -4.95 0.69 4.96
C SER A 379 -3.79 1.70 4.85
N ILE A 380 -2.85 1.71 5.81
CA ILE A 380 -1.65 2.56 5.77
C ILE A 380 -0.72 2.15 4.61
N LEU A 381 -0.49 0.85 4.40
CA LEU A 381 0.35 0.33 3.31
C LEU A 381 -0.20 0.74 1.94
N PHE A 382 -1.50 0.66 1.71
CA PHE A 382 -2.12 1.17 0.48
C PHE A 382 -1.99 2.69 0.35
N THR A 383 -2.10 3.43 1.47
CA THR A 383 -1.93 4.89 1.47
C THR A 383 -0.53 5.33 1.06
N LYS A 384 0.51 4.54 1.37
CA LYS A 384 1.91 4.86 1.13
C LYS A 384 2.24 5.07 -0.36
N LEU A 385 1.48 4.45 -1.26
CA LEU A 385 1.65 4.61 -2.72
C LEU A 385 1.32 6.04 -3.19
N SER A 386 0.32 6.67 -2.60
CA SER A 386 -0.15 8.01 -2.97
C SER A 386 0.90 9.12 -2.81
N PRO A 387 1.55 9.33 -1.64
CA PRO A 387 2.58 10.36 -1.48
C PRO A 387 3.80 10.08 -2.36
N LYS A 388 4.21 8.81 -2.49
CA LYS A 388 5.30 8.41 -3.37
C LYS A 388 5.03 8.80 -4.82
N TRP A 389 3.85 8.45 -5.35
CA TRP A 389 3.45 8.84 -6.71
C TRP A 389 3.37 10.36 -6.86
N ASN A 390 2.87 11.12 -5.88
CA ASN A 390 2.83 12.58 -5.96
C ASN A 390 4.23 13.19 -6.01
N HIS A 391 5.16 12.64 -5.23
CA HIS A 391 6.55 13.07 -5.23
C HIS A 391 7.20 12.82 -6.59
N GLU A 392 7.07 11.61 -7.13
CA GLU A 392 7.61 11.22 -8.44
C GLU A 392 6.95 11.99 -9.59
N ALA A 393 5.62 12.14 -9.57
CA ALA A 393 4.88 12.91 -10.56
C ALA A 393 5.26 14.40 -10.52
N SER A 394 5.43 14.98 -9.33
CA SER A 394 5.89 16.38 -9.21
C SER A 394 7.32 16.55 -9.71
N GLN A 395 8.21 15.61 -9.44
CA GLN A 395 9.57 15.61 -10.00
C GLN A 395 9.57 15.48 -11.52
N PHE A 396 8.70 14.64 -12.06
CA PHE A 396 8.49 14.49 -13.50
C PHE A 396 7.99 15.81 -14.13
N LEU A 397 7.02 16.49 -13.53
CA LEU A 397 6.59 17.81 -14.02
C LEU A 397 7.73 18.84 -13.93
N LEU A 398 8.53 18.79 -12.86
CA LEU A 398 9.70 19.66 -12.70
C LEU A 398 10.76 19.40 -13.78
N SER A 399 10.98 18.15 -14.18
CA SER A 399 11.91 17.83 -15.27
C SER A 399 11.43 18.40 -16.60
N ILE A 400 10.11 18.37 -16.87
CA ILE A 400 9.53 19.01 -18.06
C ILE A 400 9.76 20.53 -18.05
N VAL A 401 9.60 21.18 -16.88
CA VAL A 401 9.89 22.62 -16.73
C VAL A 401 11.37 22.90 -17.01
N ASN A 402 12.28 22.07 -16.49
CA ASN A 402 13.72 22.29 -16.61
C ASN A 402 14.28 21.98 -18.01
N GLU A 403 13.68 21.05 -18.74
CA GLU A 403 14.08 20.67 -20.10
C GLU A 403 13.63 21.66 -21.18
N SER A 404 12.76 22.60 -20.84
CA SER A 404 12.15 23.54 -21.80
C SER A 404 12.74 24.97 -21.82
N PRO A 405 14.04 25.24 -21.57
CA PRO A 405 14.53 26.61 -21.42
C PRO A 405 14.63 27.40 -22.75
N GLY A 406 14.35 26.78 -23.90
CA GLY A 406 14.56 27.38 -25.22
C GLY A 406 13.32 27.95 -25.92
N GLU A 407 12.14 27.33 -25.75
CA GLU A 407 10.96 27.54 -26.63
C GLU A 407 9.93 28.53 -26.07
N TRP A 408 9.93 28.80 -24.77
CA TRP A 408 8.88 29.57 -24.07
C TRP A 408 9.28 30.98 -23.67
N ARG A 409 10.10 31.63 -24.51
CA ARG A 409 10.94 32.80 -24.17
C ARG A 409 10.18 34.10 -23.81
N GLY A 410 8.85 34.11 -23.82
CA GLY A 410 8.00 35.27 -23.50
C GLY A 410 7.32 35.29 -22.12
N GLN A 411 7.45 34.23 -21.30
CA GLN A 411 6.60 34.01 -20.11
C GLN A 411 7.40 33.76 -18.80
N SER A 412 8.61 34.29 -18.67
CA SER A 412 9.57 33.95 -17.58
C SER A 412 9.00 34.00 -16.15
N LEU A 413 8.09 34.94 -15.85
CA LEU A 413 7.47 35.07 -14.54
C LEU A 413 6.55 33.89 -14.20
N HIS A 414 5.72 33.47 -15.15
CA HIS A 414 4.74 32.38 -14.97
C HIS A 414 5.42 31.02 -14.82
N TYR A 415 6.51 30.80 -15.55
CA TYR A 415 7.34 29.61 -15.39
C TYR A 415 7.95 29.50 -14.00
N ASN A 416 8.41 30.62 -13.43
CA ASN A 416 8.93 30.63 -12.06
C ASN A 416 7.84 30.30 -11.04
N GLN A 417 6.62 30.83 -11.20
CA GLN A 417 5.50 30.53 -10.30
C GLN A 417 5.10 29.04 -10.35
N ILE A 418 5.01 28.44 -11.55
CA ILE A 418 4.75 26.99 -11.69
C ILE A 418 5.89 26.20 -11.04
N ARG A 419 7.14 26.58 -11.30
CA ARG A 419 8.31 25.89 -10.76
C ARG A 419 8.29 25.91 -9.23
N GLU A 420 8.08 27.08 -8.62
CA GLU A 420 7.97 27.24 -7.16
C GLU A 420 6.82 26.41 -6.57
N LEU A 421 5.66 26.36 -7.26
CA LEU A 421 4.54 25.52 -6.85
C LEU A 421 4.88 24.03 -6.90
N ILE A 422 5.54 23.57 -7.98
CA ILE A 422 5.95 22.17 -8.11
C ILE A 422 7.03 21.82 -7.07
N GLU A 423 8.02 22.69 -6.86
CA GLU A 423 9.05 22.52 -5.82
C GLU A 423 8.41 22.41 -4.42
N HIS A 424 7.44 23.27 -4.11
CA HIS A 424 6.64 23.17 -2.89
C HIS A 424 5.91 21.82 -2.79
N ASN A 425 5.26 21.37 -3.86
CA ASN A 425 4.55 20.09 -3.90
C ASN A 425 5.49 18.90 -3.71
N VAL A 426 6.72 18.93 -4.26
CA VAL A 426 7.74 17.89 -4.03
C VAL A 426 8.08 17.77 -2.53
N CYS A 427 8.34 18.91 -1.88
CA CYS A 427 8.65 18.95 -0.45
C CYS A 427 7.46 18.48 0.41
N LEU A 428 6.25 18.93 0.09
CA LEU A 428 5.04 18.56 0.81
C LEU A 428 4.71 17.08 0.64
N ALA A 429 4.82 16.54 -0.57
CA ALA A 429 4.64 15.11 -0.83
C ALA A 429 5.64 14.27 -0.03
N LYS A 430 6.91 14.71 0.04
CA LYS A 430 7.92 14.04 0.84
C LYS A 430 7.60 14.06 2.34
N SER A 431 7.19 15.21 2.85
CA SER A 431 6.77 15.34 4.26
C SER A 431 5.59 14.43 4.60
N ILE A 432 4.61 14.29 3.69
CA ILE A 432 3.47 13.39 3.90
C ILE A 432 3.89 11.92 3.80
N GLU A 433 4.81 11.58 2.91
CA GLU A 433 5.41 10.23 2.84
C GLU A 433 6.02 9.85 4.18
N ASP A 434 6.87 10.72 4.74
CA ASP A 434 7.53 10.49 6.03
C ASP A 434 6.50 10.38 7.17
N HIS A 435 5.42 11.15 7.13
CA HIS A 435 4.31 11.04 8.07
C HIS A 435 3.60 9.68 7.98
N VAL A 436 3.31 9.20 6.78
CA VAL A 436 2.68 7.88 6.56
C VAL A 436 3.60 6.75 7.03
N LEU A 437 4.91 6.84 6.76
CA LEU A 437 5.91 5.89 7.24
C LEU A 437 5.99 5.89 8.78
N CYS A 438 5.90 7.05 9.41
CA CYS A 438 5.85 7.16 10.86
C CYS A 438 4.60 6.46 11.43
N LEU A 439 3.42 6.65 10.82
CA LEU A 439 2.19 5.96 11.23
C LEU A 439 2.29 4.45 11.04
N GLN A 440 2.94 3.99 9.97
CA GLN A 440 3.22 2.57 9.74
C GLN A 440 4.05 1.99 10.89
N ALA A 441 5.22 2.59 11.18
CA ALA A 441 6.11 2.13 12.24
C ALA A 441 5.42 2.13 13.61
N ARG A 442 4.57 3.13 13.89
CA ARG A 442 3.77 3.17 15.12
C ARG A 442 2.81 1.99 15.24
N MET A 443 2.12 1.61 14.17
CA MET A 443 1.19 0.48 14.19
C MET A 443 1.91 -0.87 14.29
N GLU A 444 3.07 -1.01 13.64
CA GLU A 444 3.94 -2.19 13.79
C GLU A 444 4.38 -2.36 15.26
N LEU A 445 4.83 -1.28 15.90
CA LEU A 445 5.16 -1.29 17.33
C LEU A 445 3.97 -1.69 18.21
N GLN A 446 2.75 -1.21 17.92
CA GLN A 446 1.56 -1.63 18.68
C GLN A 446 1.27 -3.12 18.52
N LEU A 447 1.47 -3.68 17.32
CA LEU A 447 1.27 -5.10 17.05
C LEU A 447 2.26 -5.96 17.85
N ASP A 448 3.53 -5.57 17.88
CA ASP A 448 4.58 -6.27 18.62
C ASP A 448 4.31 -6.26 20.14
N VAL A 449 3.87 -5.12 20.67
CA VAL A 449 3.47 -4.99 22.07
C VAL A 449 2.26 -5.88 22.38
N LEU A 450 1.25 -5.92 21.50
CA LEU A 450 0.09 -6.77 21.66
C LEU A 450 0.48 -8.26 21.70
N TYR A 451 1.33 -8.71 20.78
CA TYR A 451 1.81 -10.10 20.78
C TYR A 451 2.63 -10.45 22.04
N SER A 452 3.46 -9.51 22.52
CA SER A 452 4.22 -9.69 23.76
C SER A 452 3.28 -9.86 24.97
N PHE A 453 2.21 -9.09 25.04
CA PHE A 453 1.20 -9.25 26.10
C PHE A 453 0.44 -10.57 26.00
N VAL A 454 0.09 -11.01 24.79
CA VAL A 454 -0.54 -12.33 24.60
C VAL A 454 0.37 -13.44 25.10
N ALA A 455 1.65 -13.44 24.68
CA ALA A 455 2.62 -14.42 25.12
C ALA A 455 2.81 -14.43 26.65
N GLN A 456 2.88 -13.25 27.28
CA GLN A 456 2.96 -13.15 28.73
C GLN A 456 1.71 -13.70 29.43
N SER A 457 0.53 -13.43 28.87
CA SER A 457 -0.74 -13.93 29.41
C SER A 457 -0.84 -15.46 29.33
N ASP A 458 -0.43 -16.05 28.21
CA ASP A 458 -0.45 -17.50 28.02
C ASP A 458 0.61 -18.19 28.89
N ASN A 459 1.82 -17.60 29.02
CA ASN A 459 2.83 -18.10 29.95
C ASN A 459 2.34 -18.09 31.40
N ARG A 460 1.62 -17.04 31.82
CA ARG A 460 1.03 -16.96 33.16
C ARG A 460 -0.07 -18.00 33.35
N LEU A 461 -0.92 -18.22 32.34
CA LEU A 461 -1.95 -19.26 32.37
C LEU A 461 -1.33 -20.66 32.44
N ASN A 462 -0.29 -20.93 31.66
CA ASN A 462 0.45 -22.19 31.69
C ASN A 462 1.13 -22.42 33.03
N ALA A 463 1.73 -21.38 33.63
CA ALA A 463 2.29 -21.46 34.97
C ALA A 463 1.21 -21.76 36.03
N HIS A 464 0.04 -21.15 35.91
CA HIS A 464 -1.09 -21.43 36.80
C HIS A 464 -1.63 -22.86 36.62
N LEU A 465 -1.77 -23.32 35.38
CA LEU A 465 -2.18 -24.69 35.06
C LEU A 465 -1.17 -25.70 35.60
N ALA A 466 0.13 -25.47 35.40
CA ALA A 466 1.19 -26.32 35.96
C ALA A 466 1.12 -26.35 37.50
N ALA A 467 0.86 -25.21 38.14
CA ALA A 467 0.69 -25.14 39.60
C ALA A 467 -0.58 -25.86 40.09
N SER A 468 -1.70 -25.81 39.36
CA SER A 468 -2.91 -26.57 39.70
C SER A 468 -2.72 -28.07 39.47
N THR A 469 -2.10 -28.48 38.36
CA THR A 469 -1.75 -29.88 38.10
C THR A 469 -0.77 -30.42 39.15
N GLY A 470 0.17 -29.58 39.62
CA GLY A 470 1.04 -29.90 40.75
C GLY A 470 0.26 -30.19 42.04
N ARG A 471 -0.83 -29.46 42.31
CA ARG A 471 -1.74 -29.74 43.43
C ARG A 471 -2.54 -31.02 43.22
N ASP A 472 -3.09 -31.27 42.03
CA ASP A 472 -3.81 -32.51 41.73
C ASP A 472 -2.91 -33.75 41.90
N SER A 473 -1.61 -33.60 41.61
CA SER A 473 -0.61 -34.64 41.87
C SER A 473 -0.50 -34.98 43.37
N THR A 474 -0.74 -34.04 44.28
CA THR A 474 -0.76 -34.34 45.73
C THR A 474 -1.96 -35.22 46.11
N SER A 475 -3.13 -34.95 45.56
CA SER A 475 -4.32 -35.81 45.71
C SER A 475 -4.08 -37.21 45.16
N MET A 476 -3.45 -37.32 43.98
CA MET A 476 -3.08 -38.61 43.38
C MET A 476 -2.10 -39.39 44.27
N LYS A 477 -1.12 -38.71 44.87
CA LYS A 477 -0.18 -39.30 45.82
C LYS A 477 -0.86 -39.79 47.10
N ILE A 478 -1.86 -39.07 47.61
CA ILE A 478 -2.65 -39.49 48.78
C ILE A 478 -3.44 -40.77 48.47
N LEU A 479 -4.10 -40.85 47.31
CA LEU A 479 -4.82 -42.07 46.92
C LEU A 479 -3.88 -43.27 46.81
N ALA A 480 -2.72 -43.08 46.15
CA ALA A 480 -1.70 -44.12 46.04
C ALA A 480 -1.15 -44.56 47.41
N PHE A 481 -1.02 -43.62 48.35
CA PHE A 481 -0.63 -43.92 49.72
C PHE A 481 -1.69 -44.79 50.44
N ILE A 482 -2.96 -44.41 50.33
CA ILE A 482 -4.09 -45.16 50.90
C ILE A 482 -4.15 -46.58 50.33
N THR A 483 -4.01 -46.74 49.01
CA THR A 483 -4.02 -48.07 48.38
C THR A 483 -2.83 -48.91 48.84
N THR A 484 -1.64 -48.33 48.99
CA THR A 484 -0.43 -49.02 49.48
C THR A 484 -0.61 -49.58 50.89
N ILE A 485 -1.40 -48.91 51.75
CA ILE A 485 -1.72 -49.39 53.11
C ILE A 485 -2.68 -50.59 53.06
N PHE A 486 -3.73 -50.52 52.23
CA PHE A 486 -4.79 -51.53 52.23
C PHE A 486 -4.46 -52.77 51.38
N LEU A 487 -3.66 -52.63 50.31
CA LEU A 487 -3.36 -53.70 49.37
C LEU A 487 -2.81 -54.99 50.03
N PRO A 488 -1.83 -54.94 50.97
CA PRO A 488 -1.26 -56.13 51.58
C PRO A 488 -2.27 -56.88 52.47
N GLY A 489 -3.04 -56.12 53.26
CA GLY A 489 -4.06 -56.66 54.15
C GLY A 489 -5.22 -57.31 53.39
N THR A 490 -5.66 -56.69 52.30
CA THR A 490 -6.69 -57.25 51.40
C THR A 490 -6.17 -58.49 50.67
N PHE A 491 -4.95 -58.48 50.16
CA PHE A 491 -4.35 -59.63 49.47
C PHE A 491 -4.28 -60.86 50.38
N ILE A 492 -3.79 -60.69 51.61
CA ILE A 492 -3.71 -61.78 52.59
C ILE A 492 -5.11 -62.25 53.01
N ALA A 493 -6.07 -61.34 53.19
CA ALA A 493 -7.46 -61.71 53.46
C ALA A 493 -8.07 -62.53 52.30
N THR A 494 -7.81 -62.16 51.05
CA THR A 494 -8.26 -62.93 49.89
C THR A 494 -7.58 -64.28 49.78
N LEU A 495 -6.27 -64.38 50.05
CA LEU A 495 -5.55 -65.65 50.06
C LEU A 495 -6.12 -66.62 51.10
N PHE A 496 -6.48 -66.13 52.29
CA PHE A 496 -7.11 -66.94 53.32
C PHE A 496 -8.58 -67.26 53.05
N SER A 497 -9.24 -66.53 52.14
CA SER A 497 -10.60 -66.82 51.68
C SER A 497 -10.64 -67.84 50.54
N MET A 498 -9.50 -68.24 49.96
CA MET A 498 -9.44 -69.31 48.96
C MET A 498 -9.58 -70.67 49.65
N ASP A 499 -10.38 -71.57 49.07
CA ASP A 499 -10.67 -72.93 49.59
C ASP A 499 -9.44 -73.83 49.76
N MET A 500 -8.24 -73.35 49.39
CA MET A 500 -6.99 -74.06 49.55
C MET A 500 -6.51 -74.12 51.03
N PHE A 501 -7.09 -73.30 51.91
CA PHE A 501 -6.84 -73.32 53.36
C PHE A 501 -8.11 -73.74 54.12
N ASP A 502 -8.13 -74.94 54.70
CA ASP A 502 -9.29 -75.47 55.44
C ASP A 502 -9.20 -75.09 56.94
N TRP A 503 -10.02 -74.12 57.36
CA TRP A 503 -10.00 -73.54 58.72
C TRP A 503 -10.96 -74.22 59.69
N LYS A 504 -11.56 -75.35 59.32
CA LYS A 504 -12.50 -76.10 60.15
C LYS A 504 -11.77 -76.92 61.22
N SER A 505 -11.82 -76.43 62.45
CA SER A 505 -11.65 -77.27 63.64
C SER A 505 -12.99 -77.95 63.93
N ALA A 506 -13.11 -79.27 63.76
CA ALA A 506 -14.29 -80.03 64.18
C ALA A 506 -14.16 -80.47 65.67
N PRO A 507 -15.24 -80.90 66.38
CA PRO A 507 -16.26 -80.04 66.98
C PRO A 507 -16.70 -80.46 68.42
N SER A 508 -17.29 -79.54 69.20
CA SER A 508 -18.49 -79.76 70.05
C SER A 508 -18.71 -78.55 70.95
N ASP A 509 -19.96 -78.07 71.02
CA ASP A 509 -20.47 -76.99 71.87
C ASP A 509 -20.20 -75.54 71.43
N GLY A 510 -20.98 -75.13 70.43
CA GLY A 510 -21.94 -74.02 70.58
C GLY A 510 -21.45 -72.59 70.81
N SER A 511 -20.14 -72.29 70.90
CA SER A 511 -19.73 -70.91 71.18
C SER A 511 -18.30 -70.55 70.73
N SER A 512 -18.05 -70.44 69.43
CA SER A 512 -17.10 -69.43 68.91
C SER A 512 -17.18 -69.34 67.39
N ALA A 513 -17.59 -68.18 66.91
CA ALA A 513 -17.66 -67.85 65.48
C ALA A 513 -16.29 -67.45 64.87
N VAL A 514 -15.17 -67.69 65.56
CA VAL A 514 -13.82 -67.27 65.14
C VAL A 514 -12.82 -68.43 65.36
N SER A 515 -12.06 -68.80 64.32
CA SER A 515 -11.06 -69.88 64.37
C SER A 515 -9.82 -69.48 65.20
N SER A 516 -9.26 -70.43 65.98
CA SER A 516 -8.07 -70.24 66.85
C SER A 516 -6.81 -69.77 66.09
N GLN A 517 -6.75 -70.01 64.78
CA GLN A 517 -5.59 -69.65 63.94
C GLN A 517 -5.64 -68.20 63.40
N PHE A 518 -6.59 -67.38 63.85
CA PHE A 518 -6.71 -65.96 63.45
C PHE A 518 -5.44 -65.12 63.70
N TRP A 519 -4.56 -65.54 64.62
CA TRP A 519 -3.29 -64.85 64.88
C TRP A 519 -2.30 -64.90 63.70
N ILE A 520 -2.37 -65.94 62.85
CA ILE A 520 -1.51 -66.08 61.64
C ILE A 520 -1.77 -64.94 60.65
N TYR A 521 -3.01 -64.43 60.57
CA TYR A 521 -3.35 -63.28 59.75
C TYR A 521 -2.54 -62.05 60.16
N TRP A 522 -2.51 -61.72 61.45
CA TRP A 522 -1.77 -60.58 61.96
C TRP A 522 -0.25 -60.77 61.86
N ALA A 523 0.23 -61.99 62.09
CA ALA A 523 1.65 -62.35 61.97
C ALA A 523 2.19 -62.23 60.54
N THR A 524 1.34 -62.34 59.52
CA THR A 524 1.74 -62.24 58.10
C THR A 524 1.41 -60.87 57.49
N ALA A 525 0.25 -60.31 57.81
CA ALA A 525 -0.20 -59.03 57.26
C ALA A 525 0.56 -57.83 57.80
N ALA A 526 0.88 -57.79 59.09
CA ALA A 526 1.59 -56.64 59.67
C ALA A 526 3.02 -56.47 59.11
N PRO A 527 3.86 -57.53 59.01
CA PRO A 527 5.18 -57.41 58.41
C PRO A 527 5.13 -57.06 56.92
N LEU A 528 4.20 -57.64 56.16
CA LEU A 528 4.07 -57.35 54.74
C LEU A 528 3.70 -55.88 54.51
N THR A 529 2.78 -55.33 55.32
CA THR A 529 2.41 -53.92 55.30
C THR A 529 3.57 -53.01 55.70
N ALA A 530 4.39 -53.43 56.68
CA ALA A 530 5.59 -52.69 57.08
C ALA A 530 6.64 -52.65 55.95
N VAL A 531 6.82 -53.75 55.22
CA VAL A 531 7.74 -53.82 54.07
C VAL A 531 7.27 -52.94 52.91
N THR A 532 5.98 -52.97 52.55
CA THR A 532 5.45 -52.15 51.46
C THR A 532 5.51 -50.65 51.79
N LEU A 533 5.15 -50.27 53.02
CA LEU A 533 5.29 -48.89 53.50
C LEU A 533 6.75 -48.44 53.57
N GLY A 534 7.65 -49.30 54.04
CA GLY A 534 9.09 -49.03 54.09
C GLY A 534 9.68 -48.80 52.70
N GLY A 535 9.33 -49.65 51.74
CA GLY A 535 9.75 -49.51 50.34
C GLY A 535 9.25 -48.21 49.70
N TRP A 536 7.97 -47.87 49.91
CA TRP A 536 7.39 -46.61 49.42
C TRP A 536 8.05 -45.39 50.06
N ALA A 537 8.28 -45.41 51.38
CA ALA A 537 8.90 -44.29 52.10
C ALA A 537 10.35 -44.05 51.66
N LEU A 538 11.13 -45.11 51.44
CA LEU A 538 12.48 -45.02 50.91
C LEU A 538 12.48 -44.42 49.50
N TRP A 539 11.64 -44.95 48.59
CA TRP A 539 11.52 -44.45 47.23
C TRP A 539 11.11 -42.97 47.20
N TRP A 540 10.09 -42.60 47.98
CA TRP A 540 9.63 -41.22 48.09
C TRP A 540 10.72 -40.27 48.59
N ASN A 541 11.51 -40.67 49.58
CA ASN A 541 12.58 -39.85 50.13
C ASN A 541 13.72 -39.63 49.11
N PHE A 542 14.09 -40.66 48.36
CA PHE A 542 15.06 -40.54 47.26
C PHE A 542 14.57 -39.63 46.15
N GLU A 543 13.31 -39.79 45.74
CA GLU A 543 12.72 -38.99 44.67
C GLU A 543 12.62 -37.51 45.09
N LYS A 544 12.17 -37.23 46.32
CA LYS A 544 12.13 -35.87 46.87
C LYS A 544 13.51 -35.19 46.85
N HIS A 545 14.56 -35.91 47.26
CA HIS A 545 15.91 -35.36 47.27
C HIS A 545 16.40 -34.97 45.87
N ARG A 546 16.07 -35.76 44.84
CA ARG A 546 16.39 -35.41 43.44
C ARG A 546 15.62 -34.18 42.96
N TYR A 547 14.32 -34.07 43.26
CA TYR A 547 13.52 -32.90 42.87
C TYR A 547 14.02 -31.59 43.49
N ASP A 548 14.37 -31.60 44.79
CA ASP A 548 14.81 -30.39 45.49
C ASP A 548 16.14 -29.85 44.93
N ILE A 549 17.06 -30.74 44.52
CA ILE A 549 18.33 -30.36 43.87
C ILE A 549 18.05 -29.70 42.51
N HIS A 550 17.17 -30.27 41.68
CA HIS A 550 16.87 -29.69 40.37
C HIS A 550 16.18 -28.32 40.45
N ILE A 551 15.29 -28.10 41.42
CA ILE A 551 14.62 -26.80 41.60
C ILE A 551 15.62 -25.75 42.09
N THR A 552 16.44 -26.07 43.09
CA THR A 552 17.44 -25.14 43.62
C THR A 552 18.47 -24.75 42.56
N GLU A 553 18.91 -25.71 41.73
CA GLU A 553 19.75 -25.42 40.56
C GLU A 553 19.06 -24.55 39.51
N ALA A 554 17.77 -24.76 39.24
CA ALA A 554 17.01 -23.98 38.27
C ALA A 554 16.81 -22.52 38.72
N VAL A 555 16.46 -22.30 40.00
CA VAL A 555 16.34 -20.96 40.59
C VAL A 555 17.69 -20.24 40.56
N HIS A 556 18.77 -20.92 40.98
CA HIS A 556 20.12 -20.35 40.89
C HIS A 556 20.57 -20.04 39.47
N ARG A 557 20.08 -20.77 38.46
CA ARG A 557 20.37 -20.50 37.04
C ARG A 557 19.59 -19.28 36.53
N ALA A 558 18.34 -19.12 36.95
CA ALA A 558 17.49 -17.98 36.61
C ALA A 558 17.99 -16.66 37.23
N ASP A 559 18.48 -16.70 38.48
CA ASP A 559 19.00 -15.51 39.18
C ASP A 559 20.43 -15.11 38.79
N ARG A 560 21.11 -15.86 37.91
CA ARG A 560 22.44 -15.42 37.45
C ARG A 560 22.27 -14.18 36.54
N PRO A 561 22.87 -13.03 36.89
CA PRO A 561 22.86 -11.90 35.98
C PRO A 561 23.54 -12.28 34.67
N TYR A 562 22.87 -12.01 33.54
CA TYR A 562 23.40 -12.22 32.20
C TYR A 562 24.75 -11.50 32.07
N LYS A 563 25.85 -12.25 32.01
CA LYS A 563 27.18 -11.69 31.75
C LYS A 563 27.20 -11.25 30.29
N SER A 564 27.04 -9.94 30.07
CA SER A 564 27.25 -9.30 28.77
C SER A 564 28.62 -9.69 28.21
N TRP A 565 28.64 -10.50 27.16
CA TRP A 565 29.85 -11.03 26.53
C TRP A 565 30.77 -9.93 25.95
N TRP A 566 30.23 -8.73 25.71
CA TRP A 566 30.93 -7.55 25.17
C TRP A 566 31.72 -6.71 26.21
N ARG A 567 31.81 -7.12 27.48
CA ARG A 567 32.56 -6.39 28.53
C ARG A 567 33.92 -7.00 28.90
N LYS A 568 34.53 -7.80 28.02
CA LYS A 568 35.93 -8.21 28.17
C LYS A 568 36.73 -7.84 26.91
N ARG A 569 37.43 -6.71 27.06
CA ARG A 569 38.61 -6.19 26.36
C ARG A 569 38.64 -6.29 24.84
#